data_AF-A0A7S1IT05-F1
#
_entry.id   AF-A0A7S1IT05-F1
#
_cell.length_a   1.000
_cell.length_b   1.000
_cell.length_c   1.000
_cell.angle_alpha   90.00
_cell.angle_beta   90.00
_cell.angle_gamma   90.00
#
_symmetry.space_group_name_H-M   'P 1'
#
loop_
_entity.id
_entity.type
_entity.pdbx_description
1 polymer ?
#
loop_
_entity_poly.entity_id
_entity_poly.type
_entity_poly.pdbx_seq_one_letter_code
_entity_poly.pdbx_strand_id
1 'polypeptide(L)'
;VQAARSGRAVLVTSGDQRGLAEWDAAQVLQRMTRRMVARTLYSVTLWAVLTIQRWLRGFHVRQYRLRWVRSFALLKRYRRQRCQFHAQLQAGRQVEATLGEMVEWHLNIQAEVQRVDRELKKEEALFNQNWKAWEKKATRFYLHSAPLDGDWVQKQDNANQRVYFLNVKNNAVAHQHPNLKYLEDSKAKNWPVAQKKYEERLSVL
;
A
#
# COMPACT_ATOMS: atom_id res chain seq x y z
N VAL A 1 134.78 -26.26 30.31
CA VAL A 1 134.70 -25.48 31.57
C VAL A 1 133.21 -25.27 31.85
N GLN A 2 132.53 -26.19 32.53
CA GLN A 2 132.38 -26.27 34.01
C GLN A 2 131.95 -24.94 34.65
N ALA A 3 130.69 -24.87 35.10
CA ALA A 3 130.20 -24.32 36.37
C ALA A 3 128.68 -24.04 36.22
N ALA A 4 127.75 -24.90 36.67
CA ALA A 4 127.36 -25.23 38.05
C ALA A 4 126.44 -24.19 38.72
N ARG A 5 125.19 -24.64 38.97
CA ARG A 5 124.28 -24.36 40.12
C ARG A 5 123.87 -22.88 40.33
N SER A 6 122.64 -22.52 40.70
CA SER A 6 121.72 -23.07 41.71
C SER A 6 120.34 -22.43 41.45
N GLY A 7 119.20 -23.14 41.52
CA GLY A 7 118.69 -23.69 42.77
C GLY A 7 118.07 -22.59 43.64
N ARG A 8 116.86 -22.12 43.30
CA ARG A 8 115.97 -21.44 44.25
C ARG A 8 114.56 -22.01 44.10
N ALA A 9 114.39 -23.22 44.64
CA ALA A 9 113.07 -23.77 44.92
C ALA A 9 112.49 -22.91 46.07
N VAL A 10 111.50 -22.08 45.73
CA VAL A 10 110.69 -21.38 46.72
C VAL A 10 109.79 -22.42 47.37
N LEU A 11 110.13 -22.80 48.60
CA LEU A 11 109.27 -23.57 49.49
C LEU A 11 108.02 -22.75 49.79
N VAL A 12 106.92 -23.05 49.09
CA VAL A 12 105.58 -22.62 49.48
C VAL A 12 105.19 -23.42 50.71
N THR A 13 105.06 -22.74 51.84
CA THR A 13 104.69 -23.35 53.12
C THR A 13 103.22 -23.79 53.07
N SER A 14 102.88 -24.88 53.75
CA SER A 14 101.56 -25.51 53.78
C SER A 14 100.42 -24.64 54.34
N GLY A 15 100.72 -23.41 54.80
CA GLY A 15 99.74 -22.40 55.23
C GLY A 15 99.16 -21.58 54.06
N ASP A 16 99.97 -21.27 53.04
CA ASP A 16 99.54 -20.42 51.90
C ASP A 16 98.59 -21.14 50.93
N GLN A 17 98.73 -22.47 50.81
CA GLN A 17 97.85 -23.27 49.95
C GLN A 17 96.43 -23.41 50.49
N ARG A 18 96.23 -23.31 51.82
CA ARG A 18 94.89 -23.31 52.42
C ARG A 18 94.17 -21.99 52.18
N GLY A 19 94.87 -20.85 52.30
CA GLY A 19 94.32 -19.53 51.99
C GLY A 19 93.94 -19.34 50.51
N LEU A 20 94.73 -19.91 49.59
CA LEU A 20 94.41 -19.91 48.15
C LEU A 20 93.17 -20.77 47.83
N ALA A 21 93.07 -21.96 48.44
CA ALA A 21 91.90 -22.83 48.25
C ALA A 21 90.61 -22.23 48.84
N GLU A 22 90.69 -21.54 49.99
CA GLU A 22 89.58 -20.81 50.59
C GLU A 22 89.15 -19.62 49.72
N TRP A 23 90.09 -18.91 49.10
CA TRP A 23 89.81 -17.81 48.19
C TRP A 23 89.14 -18.28 46.90
N ASP A 24 89.61 -19.39 46.31
CA ASP A 24 88.99 -20.03 45.16
C ASP A 24 87.58 -20.55 45.49
N ALA A 25 87.39 -21.16 46.66
CA ALA A 25 86.07 -21.58 47.14
C ALA A 25 85.12 -20.39 47.33
N ALA A 26 85.61 -19.27 47.89
CA ALA A 26 84.84 -18.04 48.02
C ALA A 26 84.45 -17.45 46.66
N GLN A 27 85.33 -17.48 45.67
CA GLN A 27 85.00 -17.06 44.30
C GLN A 27 83.96 -17.95 43.63
N VAL A 28 84.06 -19.27 43.81
CA VAL A 28 83.06 -20.22 43.30
C VAL A 28 81.70 -19.95 43.93
N LEU A 29 81.65 -19.74 45.25
CA LEU A 29 80.42 -19.37 45.95
C LEU A 29 79.86 -18.03 45.45
N GLN A 30 80.68 -17.01 45.25
CA GLN A 30 80.24 -15.73 44.66
C GLN A 30 79.69 -15.89 43.23
N ARG A 31 80.29 -16.75 42.40
CA ARG A 31 79.77 -17.04 41.05
C ARG A 31 78.46 -17.81 41.10
N MET A 32 78.33 -18.77 42.01
CA MET A 32 77.09 -19.53 42.20
C MET A 32 75.95 -18.64 42.70
N THR A 33 76.19 -17.78 43.68
CA THR A 33 75.17 -16.84 44.19
C THR A 33 74.76 -15.84 43.11
N ARG A 34 75.70 -15.27 42.34
CA ARG A 34 75.38 -14.39 41.20
C ARG A 34 74.53 -15.11 40.15
N ARG A 35 74.84 -16.37 39.83
CA ARG A 35 74.03 -17.17 38.91
C ARG A 35 72.64 -17.48 39.45
N MET A 36 72.52 -17.77 40.75
CA MET A 36 71.21 -17.98 41.38
C MET A 36 70.38 -16.70 41.35
N VAL A 37 70.98 -15.55 41.70
CA VAL A 37 70.32 -14.23 41.63
C VAL A 37 69.93 -13.88 40.19
N ALA A 38 70.79 -14.12 39.21
CA ALA A 38 70.45 -13.89 37.81
C ALA A 38 69.29 -14.78 37.33
N ARG A 39 69.26 -16.06 37.76
CA ARG A 39 68.17 -17.00 37.45
C ARG A 39 66.85 -16.59 38.11
N THR A 40 66.86 -16.16 39.37
CA THR A 40 65.64 -15.71 40.05
C THR A 40 65.12 -14.42 39.41
N LEU A 41 65.98 -13.43 39.15
CA LEU A 41 65.61 -12.21 38.43
C LEU A 41 65.07 -12.50 37.03
N TYR A 42 65.70 -13.43 36.30
CA TYR A 42 65.21 -13.86 34.98
C TYR A 42 63.84 -14.55 35.07
N SER A 43 63.62 -15.44 36.04
CA SER A 43 62.32 -16.09 36.22
C SER A 43 61.21 -15.11 36.60
N VAL A 44 61.50 -14.10 37.44
CA VAL A 44 60.54 -13.08 37.86
C VAL A 44 60.18 -12.17 36.69
N THR A 45 61.18 -11.72 35.93
CA THR A 45 60.96 -10.88 34.74
C THR A 45 60.21 -11.64 33.64
N LEU A 46 60.56 -12.92 33.40
CA LEU A 46 59.84 -13.76 32.46
C LEU A 46 58.37 -13.94 32.86
N TRP A 47 58.10 -14.21 34.14
CA TRP A 47 56.73 -14.35 34.64
C TRP A 47 55.94 -13.04 34.53
N ALA A 48 56.57 -11.89 34.81
CA ALA A 48 55.97 -10.58 34.61
C ALA A 48 55.63 -10.33 33.12
N VAL A 49 56.53 -10.67 32.18
CA VAL A 49 56.27 -10.50 30.75
C VAL A 49 55.13 -11.42 30.29
N LEU A 50 55.13 -12.69 30.71
CA LEU A 50 54.07 -13.64 30.33
C LEU A 50 52.69 -13.24 30.87
N THR A 51 52.63 -12.72 32.10
CA THR A 51 51.37 -12.22 32.68
C THR A 51 50.88 -10.98 31.93
N ILE A 52 51.75 -10.01 31.66
CA ILE A 52 51.41 -8.81 30.86
C ILE A 52 50.91 -9.21 29.47
N GLN A 53 51.61 -10.10 28.76
CA GLN A 53 51.20 -10.58 27.44
C GLN A 53 49.84 -11.29 27.48
N ARG A 54 49.57 -12.10 28.52
CA ARG A 54 48.27 -12.76 28.71
C ARG A 54 47.15 -11.74 28.91
N TRP A 55 47.37 -10.72 29.72
CA TRP A 55 46.41 -9.65 29.95
C TRP A 55 46.12 -8.85 28.68
N LEU A 56 47.16 -8.45 27.93
CA LEU A 56 47.02 -7.73 26.67
C LEU A 56 46.26 -8.54 25.61
N ARG A 57 46.59 -9.83 25.46
CA ARG A 57 45.84 -10.74 24.57
C ARG A 57 44.38 -10.87 24.99
N GLY A 58 44.12 -11.07 26.28
CA GLY A 58 42.76 -11.16 26.82
C GLY A 58 41.96 -9.86 26.62
N PHE A 59 42.59 -8.71 26.82
CA PHE A 59 42.00 -7.40 26.60
C PHE A 59 41.65 -7.17 25.12
N HIS A 60 42.59 -7.44 24.21
CA HIS A 60 42.34 -7.33 22.76
C HIS A 60 41.20 -8.24 22.32
N VAL A 61 41.19 -9.51 22.72
CA VAL A 61 40.12 -10.45 22.35
C VAL A 61 38.76 -9.96 22.85
N ARG A 62 38.67 -9.44 24.08
CA ARG A 62 37.43 -8.85 24.62
C ARG A 62 36.99 -7.61 23.82
N GLN A 63 37.90 -6.70 23.54
CA GLN A 63 37.61 -5.48 22.76
C GLN A 63 37.14 -5.81 21.34
N TYR A 64 37.84 -6.71 20.64
CA TYR A 64 37.45 -7.15 19.30
C TYR A 64 36.09 -7.87 19.34
N ARG A 65 35.85 -8.76 20.31
CA ARG A 65 34.55 -9.44 20.46
C ARG A 65 33.41 -8.43 20.67
N LEU A 66 33.59 -7.43 21.52
CA LEU A 66 32.58 -6.38 21.75
C LEU A 66 32.33 -5.55 20.47
N ARG A 67 33.38 -5.22 19.72
CA ARG A 67 33.25 -4.53 18.42
C ARG A 67 32.48 -5.38 17.41
N TRP A 68 32.83 -6.66 17.27
CA TRP A 68 32.12 -7.58 16.39
C TRP A 68 30.65 -7.73 16.77
N VAL A 69 30.33 -7.93 18.06
CA VAL A 69 28.95 -8.03 18.54
C VAL A 69 28.15 -6.77 18.20
N ARG A 70 28.74 -5.58 18.41
CA ARG A 70 28.10 -4.30 18.02
C ARG A 70 27.88 -4.21 16.51
N SER A 71 28.88 -4.53 15.70
CA SER A 71 28.77 -4.52 14.24
C SER A 71 27.70 -5.49 13.74
N PHE A 72 27.64 -6.71 14.30
CA PHE A 72 26.59 -7.68 13.98
C PHE A 72 25.20 -7.19 14.41
N ALA A 73 25.07 -6.57 15.58
CA ALA A 73 23.81 -5.99 16.04
C ALA A 73 23.33 -4.87 15.11
N LEU A 74 24.23 -3.98 14.68
CA LEU A 74 23.95 -2.93 13.71
C LEU A 74 23.51 -3.52 12.36
N LEU A 75 24.26 -4.49 11.81
CA LEU A 75 23.90 -5.17 10.57
C LEU A 75 22.53 -5.84 10.65
N LYS A 76 22.22 -6.50 11.77
CA LYS A 76 20.89 -7.12 11.99
C LYS A 76 19.78 -6.07 12.03
N ARG A 77 20.02 -4.92 12.67
CA ARG A 77 19.06 -3.79 12.69
C ARG A 77 18.84 -3.23 11.29
N TYR A 78 19.92 -2.97 10.54
CA TYR A 78 19.83 -2.49 9.16
C TYR A 78 19.08 -3.46 8.24
N ARG A 79 19.35 -4.77 8.35
CA ARG A 79 18.61 -5.78 7.58
C ARG A 79 17.12 -5.76 7.91
N ARG A 80 16.75 -5.69 9.19
CA ARG A 80 15.36 -5.59 9.61
C ARG A 80 14.67 -4.33 9.07
N GLN A 81 15.31 -3.18 9.19
CA GLN A 81 14.79 -1.92 8.66
C GLN A 81 14.61 -1.99 7.14
N ARG A 82 15.57 -2.57 6.42
CA ARG A 82 15.47 -2.76 4.98
C ARG A 82 14.33 -3.71 4.60
N CYS A 83 14.15 -4.82 5.31
CA CYS A 83 13.00 -5.72 5.09
C CYS A 83 11.67 -5.00 5.34
N GLN A 84 11.57 -4.22 6.43
CA GLN A 84 10.37 -3.43 6.74
C GLN A 84 10.07 -2.39 5.66
N PHE A 85 11.09 -1.67 5.20
CA PHE A 85 10.96 -0.70 4.11
C PHE A 85 10.49 -1.36 2.81
N HIS A 86 11.07 -2.50 2.43
CA HIS A 86 10.63 -3.23 1.24
C HIS A 86 9.20 -3.76 1.38
N ALA A 87 8.80 -4.25 2.56
CA ALA A 87 7.43 -4.69 2.81
C ALA A 87 6.43 -3.52 2.71
N GLN A 88 6.78 -2.35 3.26
CA GLN A 88 5.97 -1.13 3.14
C GLN A 88 5.84 -0.66 1.69
N LEU A 89 6.93 -0.70 0.91
CA LEU A 89 6.89 -0.38 -0.52
C LEU A 89 6.01 -1.34 -1.31
N GLN A 90 6.09 -2.64 -1.02
CA GLN A 90 5.24 -3.64 -1.68
C GLN A 90 3.76 -3.43 -1.33
N ALA A 91 3.44 -3.20 -0.06
CA ALA A 91 2.09 -2.88 0.37
C ALA A 91 1.58 -1.58 -0.29
N GLY A 92 2.41 -0.54 -0.38
CA GLY A 92 2.08 0.71 -1.06
C GLY A 92 1.74 0.50 -2.54
N ARG A 93 2.55 -0.29 -3.26
CA ARG A 93 2.29 -0.61 -4.68
C ARG A 93 1.01 -1.42 -4.88
N GLN A 94 0.70 -2.34 -3.97
CA GLN A 94 -0.56 -3.09 -4.02
C GLN A 94 -1.75 -2.16 -3.83
N VAL A 95 -1.69 -1.27 -2.84
CA VAL A 95 -2.75 -0.28 -2.59
C VAL A 95 -2.90 0.67 -3.77
N GLU A 96 -1.80 1.16 -4.34
CA GLU A 96 -1.81 2.03 -5.51
C GLU A 96 -2.48 1.36 -6.72
N ALA A 97 -2.16 0.09 -7.00
CA ALA A 97 -2.80 -0.68 -8.07
C ALA A 97 -4.31 -0.82 -7.84
N THR A 98 -4.72 -1.20 -6.63
CA THR A 98 -6.15 -1.32 -6.29
C THR A 98 -6.89 0.01 -6.34
N LEU A 99 -6.24 1.11 -5.93
CA LEU A 99 -6.84 2.45 -5.99
C LEU A 99 -6.98 2.89 -7.45
N GLY A 100 -6.00 2.59 -8.30
CA GLY A 100 -6.07 2.81 -9.75
C GLY A 100 -7.27 2.08 -10.36
N GLU A 101 -7.40 0.78 -10.10
CA GLU A 101 -8.54 -0.02 -10.57
C GLU A 101 -9.89 0.54 -10.06
N MET A 102 -9.98 0.92 -8.78
CA MET A 102 -11.19 1.52 -8.21
C MET A 102 -11.56 2.85 -8.87
N VAL A 103 -10.58 3.70 -9.16
CA VAL A 103 -10.81 4.98 -9.84
C VAL A 103 -11.26 4.75 -11.29
N GLU A 104 -10.63 3.83 -12.01
CA GLU A 104 -11.05 3.45 -13.36
C GLU A 104 -12.49 2.91 -13.37
N TRP A 105 -12.83 2.03 -12.45
CA TRP A 105 -14.21 1.55 -12.26
C TRP A 105 -15.18 2.68 -11.97
N HIS A 106 -14.82 3.61 -11.09
CA HIS A 106 -15.66 4.76 -10.76
C HIS A 106 -15.94 5.63 -11.98
N LEU A 107 -14.91 5.94 -12.78
CA LEU A 107 -15.05 6.72 -14.00
C LEU A 107 -15.89 6.01 -15.06
N ASN A 108 -15.72 4.70 -15.22
CA ASN A 108 -16.51 3.89 -16.15
C ASN A 108 -17.98 3.84 -15.74
N ILE A 109 -18.27 3.62 -14.46
CA ILE A 109 -19.64 3.66 -13.93
C ILE A 109 -20.25 5.05 -14.15
N GLN A 110 -19.50 6.12 -13.89
CA GLN A 110 -19.98 7.48 -14.08
C GLN A 110 -20.30 7.76 -15.56
N ALA A 111 -19.43 7.33 -16.48
CA ALA A 111 -19.65 7.45 -17.92
C ALA A 111 -20.89 6.65 -18.37
N GLU A 112 -21.07 5.44 -17.84
CA GLU A 112 -22.20 4.58 -18.15
C GLU A 112 -23.52 5.13 -17.62
N VAL A 113 -23.54 5.66 -16.39
CA VAL A 113 -24.71 6.36 -15.83
C VAL A 113 -25.09 7.56 -16.71
N GLN A 114 -24.12 8.33 -17.19
CA GLN A 114 -24.38 9.43 -18.11
C GLN A 114 -24.89 8.95 -19.48
N ARG A 115 -24.40 7.81 -19.98
CA ARG A 115 -24.89 7.19 -21.22
C ARG A 115 -26.36 6.80 -21.08
N VAL A 116 -26.69 6.07 -20.02
CA VAL A 116 -28.05 5.62 -19.71
C VAL A 116 -28.99 6.81 -19.50
N ASP A 117 -28.59 7.85 -18.76
CA ASP A 117 -29.41 9.06 -18.57
C ASP A 117 -29.71 9.78 -19.91
N ARG A 118 -28.73 9.82 -20.83
CA ARG A 118 -28.95 10.38 -22.17
C ARG A 118 -29.90 9.51 -23.01
N GLU A 119 -29.80 8.20 -22.94
CA GLU A 119 -30.68 7.27 -23.64
C GLU A 119 -32.12 7.35 -23.09
N LEU A 120 -32.27 7.43 -21.77
CA LEU A 120 -33.56 7.59 -21.11
C LEU A 120 -34.24 8.91 -21.53
N LYS A 121 -33.52 10.02 -21.54
CA LYS A 121 -34.03 11.32 -22.02
C LYS A 121 -34.45 11.28 -23.49
N LYS A 122 -33.72 10.54 -24.34
CA LYS A 122 -34.07 10.37 -25.75
C LYS A 122 -35.35 9.56 -25.90
N GLU A 123 -35.48 8.43 -25.21
CA GLU A 123 -36.69 7.61 -25.25
C GLU A 123 -37.90 8.36 -24.68
N GLU A 124 -37.74 9.11 -23.59
CA GLU A 124 -38.81 9.96 -23.04
C GLU A 124 -39.26 11.01 -24.06
N ALA A 125 -38.32 11.67 -24.74
CA ALA A 125 -38.64 12.65 -25.78
C ALA A 125 -39.38 12.00 -26.96
N LEU A 126 -38.94 10.83 -27.41
CA LEU A 126 -39.58 10.06 -28.48
C LEU A 126 -40.98 9.60 -28.09
N PHE A 127 -41.17 9.09 -26.87
CA PHE A 127 -42.46 8.70 -26.35
C PHE A 127 -43.43 9.89 -26.34
N ASN A 128 -43.01 11.02 -25.77
CA ASN A 128 -43.82 12.23 -25.71
C ASN A 128 -44.18 12.76 -27.10
N GLN A 129 -43.25 12.72 -28.05
CA GLN A 129 -43.51 13.13 -29.43
C GLN A 129 -44.55 12.22 -30.10
N ASN A 130 -44.38 10.90 -29.98
CA ASN A 130 -45.30 9.91 -30.55
C ASN A 130 -46.69 10.00 -29.92
N TRP A 131 -46.76 10.17 -28.60
CA TRP A 131 -48.03 10.33 -27.90
C TRP A 131 -48.76 11.60 -28.35
N LYS A 132 -48.08 12.74 -28.42
CA LYS A 132 -48.67 13.99 -28.93
C LYS A 132 -49.15 13.87 -30.37
N ALA A 133 -48.40 13.17 -31.22
CA ALA A 133 -48.80 12.92 -32.61
C ALA A 133 -50.07 12.05 -32.68
N TRP A 134 -50.15 11.01 -31.85
CA TRP A 134 -51.35 10.19 -31.70
C TRP A 134 -52.53 11.01 -31.18
N GLU A 135 -52.35 11.81 -30.13
CA GLU A 135 -53.40 12.66 -29.57
C GLU A 135 -53.94 13.63 -30.62
N LYS A 136 -53.06 14.29 -31.39
CA LYS A 136 -53.48 15.18 -32.47
C LYS A 136 -54.31 14.45 -33.53
N LYS A 137 -53.92 13.22 -33.89
CA LYS A 137 -54.64 12.37 -34.84
C LYS A 137 -56.01 11.95 -34.28
N ALA A 138 -56.06 11.54 -33.02
CA ALA A 138 -57.28 11.13 -32.34
C ALA A 138 -58.25 12.31 -32.20
N THR A 139 -57.78 13.46 -31.71
CA THR A 139 -58.58 14.70 -31.61
C THR A 139 -59.14 15.10 -32.97
N ARG A 140 -58.32 15.08 -34.03
CA ARG A 140 -58.79 15.39 -35.38
C ARG A 140 -59.86 14.40 -35.85
N PHE A 141 -59.67 13.11 -35.61
CA PHE A 141 -60.63 12.09 -35.97
C PHE A 141 -61.95 12.28 -35.22
N TYR A 142 -61.96 12.26 -33.88
CA TYR A 142 -63.19 12.27 -33.08
C TYR A 142 -63.94 13.60 -33.09
N LEU A 143 -63.25 14.74 -33.19
CA LEU A 143 -63.88 16.07 -33.11
C LEU A 143 -64.16 16.73 -34.46
N HIS A 144 -63.54 16.26 -35.55
CA HIS A 144 -63.69 16.91 -36.86
C HIS A 144 -64.10 15.98 -37.99
N SER A 145 -63.68 14.71 -37.97
CA SER A 145 -63.91 13.79 -39.09
C SER A 145 -64.98 12.74 -38.80
N ALA A 146 -65.10 12.30 -37.55
CA ALA A 146 -66.10 11.34 -37.12
C ALA A 146 -67.48 12.02 -37.14
N PRO A 147 -68.49 11.36 -37.72
CA PRO A 147 -69.85 11.87 -37.61
C PRO A 147 -70.25 11.97 -36.14
N LEU A 148 -71.09 12.96 -35.83
CA LEU A 148 -71.76 13.01 -34.55
C LEU A 148 -72.65 11.77 -34.42
N ASP A 149 -72.78 11.24 -33.20
CA ASP A 149 -73.74 10.16 -32.92
C ASP A 149 -75.12 10.56 -33.45
N GLY A 150 -75.85 9.64 -34.08
CA GLY A 150 -76.93 9.94 -35.04
C GLY A 150 -78.06 10.87 -34.56
N ASP A 151 -78.22 11.03 -33.24
CA ASP A 151 -79.22 11.91 -32.64
C ASP A 151 -78.69 13.33 -32.37
N TRP A 152 -77.38 13.60 -32.51
CA TRP A 152 -76.76 14.90 -32.21
C TRP A 152 -76.57 15.76 -33.46
N VAL A 153 -77.00 17.02 -33.35
CA VAL A 153 -76.86 18.02 -34.41
C VAL A 153 -76.14 19.25 -33.88
N GLN A 154 -75.15 19.73 -34.64
CA GLN A 154 -74.47 20.98 -34.34
C GLN A 154 -75.36 22.17 -34.72
N LYS A 155 -75.53 23.12 -33.79
CA LYS A 155 -76.22 24.38 -34.00
C LYS A 155 -75.34 25.53 -33.55
N GLN A 156 -75.55 26.71 -34.14
CA GLN A 156 -74.88 27.94 -33.74
C GLN A 156 -75.94 28.90 -33.23
N ASP A 157 -75.71 29.46 -32.04
CA ASP A 157 -76.54 30.53 -31.51
C ASP A 157 -76.18 31.84 -32.23
N ASN A 158 -77.15 32.45 -32.92
CA ASN A 158 -76.92 33.68 -33.68
C ASN A 158 -76.65 34.90 -32.78
N ALA A 159 -77.09 34.88 -31.51
CA ALA A 159 -76.88 35.99 -30.58
C ALA A 159 -75.46 35.99 -30.01
N ASN A 160 -74.96 34.82 -29.61
CA ASN A 160 -73.67 34.68 -28.92
C ASN A 160 -72.55 34.12 -29.81
N GLN A 161 -72.87 33.77 -31.07
CA GLN A 161 -72.01 33.05 -32.01
C GLN A 161 -71.41 31.74 -31.49
N ARG A 162 -71.90 31.21 -30.36
CA ARG A 162 -71.41 29.98 -29.75
C ARG A 162 -72.02 28.75 -30.44
N VAL A 163 -71.18 27.75 -30.65
CA VAL A 163 -71.61 26.43 -31.14
C VAL A 163 -72.09 25.61 -29.94
N TYR A 164 -73.25 24.99 -30.09
CA TYR A 164 -73.79 24.00 -29.15
C TYR A 164 -74.30 22.79 -29.92
N PHE A 165 -74.45 21.67 -29.21
CA PHE A 165 -74.91 20.41 -29.78
C PHE A 165 -76.27 20.09 -29.18
N LEU A 166 -77.26 19.84 -30.04
CA LEU A 166 -78.62 19.48 -29.66
C LEU A 166 -78.87 18.01 -29.97
N ASN A 167 -79.32 17.25 -28.99
CA ASN A 167 -79.78 15.88 -29.20
C ASN A 167 -81.28 15.89 -29.56
N VAL A 168 -81.60 15.44 -30.77
CA VAL A 168 -82.94 15.48 -31.37
C VAL A 168 -83.90 14.48 -30.72
N LYS A 169 -83.38 13.44 -30.06
CA LYS A 169 -84.20 12.39 -29.43
C LYS A 169 -84.73 12.80 -28.05
N ASN A 170 -83.93 13.51 -27.26
CA ASN A 170 -84.27 13.86 -25.86
C ASN A 170 -84.26 15.37 -25.58
N ASN A 171 -84.05 16.21 -26.61
CA ASN A 171 -83.92 17.66 -26.52
C ASN A 171 -82.80 18.14 -25.55
N ALA A 172 -81.82 17.29 -25.25
CA ALA A 172 -80.69 17.67 -24.42
C ALA A 172 -79.75 18.61 -25.19
N VAL A 173 -79.25 19.64 -24.50
CA VAL A 173 -78.27 20.59 -25.05
C VAL A 173 -76.93 20.36 -24.37
N ALA A 174 -75.88 20.20 -25.17
CA ALA A 174 -74.51 20.09 -24.71
C ALA A 174 -73.65 21.21 -25.29
N HIS A 175 -72.83 21.84 -24.44
CA HIS A 175 -71.86 22.85 -24.86
C HIS A 175 -70.50 22.25 -25.25
N GLN A 176 -70.25 20.99 -24.88
CA GLN A 176 -69.06 20.24 -25.28
C GLN A 176 -69.40 19.29 -26.42
N HIS A 177 -68.38 18.92 -27.22
CA HIS A 177 -68.57 18.02 -28.36
C HIS A 177 -69.02 16.63 -27.87
N PRO A 178 -70.13 16.06 -28.37
CA PRO A 178 -70.64 14.76 -27.90
C PRO A 178 -69.62 13.63 -28.01
N ASN A 179 -68.79 13.64 -29.06
CA ASN A 179 -67.73 12.64 -29.24
C ASN A 179 -66.50 12.83 -28.33
N LEU A 180 -66.47 13.87 -27.49
CA LEU A 180 -65.36 14.11 -26.56
C LEU A 180 -65.22 12.96 -25.55
N LYS A 181 -66.35 12.38 -25.13
CA LYS A 181 -66.36 11.17 -24.30
C LYS A 181 -65.65 9.99 -24.98
N TYR A 182 -65.90 9.76 -26.27
CA TYR A 182 -65.22 8.70 -27.02
C TYR A 182 -63.71 8.94 -27.17
N LEU A 183 -63.30 10.21 -27.29
CA LEU A 183 -61.89 10.57 -27.29
C LEU A 183 -61.24 10.26 -25.93
N GLU A 184 -61.89 10.66 -24.82
CA GLU A 184 -61.41 10.40 -23.46
C GLU A 184 -61.34 8.90 -23.15
N ASP A 185 -62.37 8.14 -23.50
CA ASP A 185 -62.39 6.68 -23.36
C ASP A 185 -61.26 6.02 -24.17
N SER A 186 -61.01 6.52 -25.39
CA SER A 186 -59.92 6.05 -26.24
C SER A 186 -58.55 6.41 -25.66
N LYS A 187 -58.38 7.58 -25.04
CA LYS A 187 -57.17 7.94 -24.29
C LYS A 187 -56.96 7.00 -23.10
N ALA A 188 -57.99 6.80 -22.29
CA ALA A 188 -57.94 5.94 -21.11
C ALA A 188 -57.56 4.49 -21.48
N LYS A 189 -58.02 4.00 -22.63
CA LYS A 189 -57.68 2.65 -23.13
C LYS A 189 -56.28 2.55 -23.72
N ASN A 190 -55.86 3.54 -24.52
CA ASN A 190 -54.59 3.47 -25.27
C ASN A 190 -53.37 3.92 -24.45
N TRP A 191 -53.55 4.81 -23.48
CA TRP A 191 -52.48 5.28 -22.60
C TRP A 191 -51.74 4.13 -21.88
N PRO A 192 -52.42 3.22 -21.15
CA PRO A 192 -51.73 2.13 -20.45
C PRO A 192 -51.00 1.19 -21.42
N VAL A 193 -51.53 0.99 -22.63
CA VAL A 193 -50.87 0.18 -23.66
C VAL A 193 -49.61 0.86 -24.17
N ALA A 194 -49.66 2.18 -24.39
CA ALA A 194 -48.50 2.97 -24.81
C ALA A 194 -47.44 3.02 -23.70
N GLN A 195 -47.87 3.21 -22.46
CA GLN A 195 -47.00 3.24 -21.29
C GLN A 195 -46.32 1.89 -21.08
N LYS A 196 -47.04 0.78 -21.19
CA LYS A 196 -46.44 -0.56 -21.12
C LYS A 196 -45.37 -0.78 -22.19
N LYS A 197 -45.65 -0.37 -23.43
CA LYS A 197 -44.65 -0.45 -24.53
C LYS A 197 -43.44 0.43 -24.30
N TYR A 198 -43.59 1.54 -23.59
CA TYR A 198 -42.49 2.41 -23.19
C TYR A 198 -41.66 1.76 -22.08
N GLU A 199 -42.31 1.23 -21.05
CA GLU A 199 -41.66 0.49 -19.95
C GLU A 199 -40.91 -0.75 -20.46
N GLU A 200 -41.48 -1.49 -21.42
CA GLU A 200 -40.81 -2.61 -22.09
C GLU A 200 -39.51 -2.17 -22.79
N ARG A 201 -39.49 -1.01 -23.45
CA ARG A 201 -38.26 -0.48 -24.07
C ARG A 201 -37.25 -0.01 -23.03
N LEU A 202 -37.70 0.64 -21.96
CA LEU A 202 -36.83 1.05 -20.86
C LEU A 202 -36.16 -0.14 -20.18
N SER A 203 -36.84 -1.29 -20.09
CA SER A 203 -36.27 -2.49 -19.47
C SER A 203 -35.11 -3.13 -20.24
N VAL A 204 -34.91 -2.71 -21.50
CA VAL A 204 -33.85 -3.22 -22.39
C VAL A 204 -32.61 -2.31 -22.39
N LEU A 205 -32.73 -1.07 -21.89
CA LEU A 205 -31.64 -0.12 -21.73
C LEU A 205 -30.80 -0.42 -20.48
#